data_AF-A0A847Z9P5-F1
#
_entry.id   AF-A0A847Z9P5-F1
#
_cell.length_a   1.000
_cell.length_b   1.000
_cell.length_c   1.000
_cell.angle_alpha   90.00
_cell.angle_beta   90.00
_cell.angle_gamma   90.00
#
_symmetry.space_group_name_H-M   'P 1'
#
loop_
_entity.id
_entity.type
_entity.pdbx_description
1 polymer ?
#
loop_
_entity_poly.entity_id
_entity_poly.type
_entity_poly.pdbx_seq_one_letter_code
_entity_poly.pdbx_strand_id
1 'polypeptide(L)'
;MSIDQILGLITGVVFGFLLQKGRVIRFEKQIGALLIKDMTIFKFMLSSILVGMVGIFILSDMGIITFSHKPLNVGAVVIGAILFGIGWAVMGFCPGTSVAAVGEGRVHALFAIAGMLVGAAVFAELYPFLQATVMAWQDFGKISLPGALGISRWVLVPIFWAATIGLFVVFEKKGL
;
A
#
# COMPACT_ATOMS: atom_id res chain seq x y z
N MET A 1 7.26 21.23 -17.81
CA MET A 1 6.59 20.17 -17.02
C MET A 1 5.72 19.39 -17.98
N SER A 2 5.92 18.08 -18.12
CA SER A 2 5.07 17.26 -19.00
C SER A 2 3.65 17.16 -18.43
N ILE A 3 2.68 16.78 -19.27
CA ILE A 3 1.30 16.55 -18.82
C ILE A 3 1.26 15.52 -17.69
N ASP A 4 2.06 14.44 -17.81
CA ASP A 4 2.14 13.39 -16.78
C ASP A 4 2.64 13.92 -15.44
N GLN A 5 3.64 14.82 -15.44
CA GLN A 5 4.15 15.45 -14.23
C GLN A 5 3.11 16.35 -13.57
N ILE A 6 2.31 17.07 -14.37
CA ILE A 6 1.23 17.92 -13.86
C ILE A 6 0.12 17.06 -13.25
N LEU A 7 -0.30 15.99 -13.93
CA LEU A 7 -1.29 15.04 -13.41
C LEU A 7 -0.78 14.36 -12.14
N GLY A 8 0.49 13.98 -12.09
CA GLY A 8 1.15 13.45 -10.89
C GLY A 8 1.15 14.43 -9.72
N LEU A 9 1.43 15.72 -9.98
CA LEU A 9 1.37 16.75 -8.94
C LEU A 9 -0.04 16.95 -8.41
N ILE A 10 -1.04 17.06 -9.29
CA ILE A 10 -2.44 17.25 -8.92
C ILE A 10 -2.94 16.06 -8.09
N THR A 11 -2.71 14.84 -8.58
CA THR A 11 -3.11 13.62 -7.86
C THR A 11 -2.40 13.48 -6.52
N GLY A 12 -1.11 13.84 -6.44
CA GLY A 12 -0.35 13.87 -5.20
C GLY A 12 -0.90 14.87 -4.17
N VAL A 13 -1.27 16.07 -4.60
CA VAL A 13 -1.89 17.09 -3.73
C VAL A 13 -3.25 16.61 -3.21
N VAL A 14 -4.09 16.06 -4.09
CA VAL A 14 -5.40 15.50 -3.69
C VAL A 14 -5.22 14.33 -2.72
N PHE A 15 -4.28 13.42 -3.00
CA PHE A 15 -3.98 12.30 -2.13
C PHE A 15 -3.50 12.76 -0.75
N GLY A 16 -2.56 13.70 -0.69
CA GLY A 16 -2.09 14.28 0.58
C GLY A 16 -3.21 14.94 1.39
N PHE A 17 -4.08 15.71 0.74
CA PHE A 17 -5.26 16.31 1.38
C PHE A 17 -6.21 15.26 1.96
N LEU A 18 -6.49 14.18 1.21
CA LEU A 18 -7.34 13.09 1.68
C LEU A 18 -6.72 12.33 2.87
N LEU A 19 -5.41 12.09 2.84
CA LEU A 19 -4.69 11.47 3.96
C LEU A 19 -4.74 12.35 5.22
N GLN A 20 -4.59 13.66 5.07
CA GLN A 20 -4.72 14.62 6.17
C GLN A 20 -6.13 14.61 6.75
N LYS A 21 -7.16 14.66 5.89
CA LYS A 21 -8.57 14.61 6.29
C LYS A 21 -8.93 13.31 7.00
N GLY A 22 -8.37 12.18 6.54
CA GLY A 22 -8.51 10.86 7.16
C GLY A 22 -7.74 10.69 8.47
N ARG A 23 -6.90 11.67 8.87
CA ARG A 23 -6.03 11.62 10.06
C ARG A 23 -5.09 10.41 10.11
N VAL A 24 -4.91 9.71 8.99
CA VAL A 24 -4.02 8.53 8.87
C VAL A 24 -2.54 8.92 8.85
N ILE A 25 -2.25 10.22 8.78
CA ILE A 25 -0.91 10.80 8.87
C ILE A 25 -0.44 11.01 10.32
N ARG A 26 -1.28 10.71 11.32
CA ARG A 26 -0.95 10.85 12.73
C ARG A 26 -0.20 9.62 13.25
N PHE A 27 0.91 9.85 13.93
CA PHE A 27 1.73 8.78 14.53
C PHE A 27 0.91 7.90 15.49
N GLU A 28 0.03 8.51 16.28
CA GLU A 28 -0.80 7.79 17.26
C GLU A 28 -1.77 6.83 16.58
N LYS A 29 -2.27 7.19 15.39
CA LYS A 29 -3.13 6.31 14.59
C LYS A 29 -2.33 5.14 14.01
N GLN A 30 -1.09 5.39 13.56
CA GLN A 30 -0.19 4.37 13.02
C GLN A 30 0.20 3.33 14.07
N ILE A 31 0.65 3.79 15.24
CA ILE A 31 0.96 2.92 16.37
C ILE A 31 -0.30 2.25 16.91
N GLY A 32 -1.44 2.96 16.94
CA GLY A 32 -2.73 2.39 17.33
C GLY A 32 -3.14 1.19 16.47
N ALA A 33 -2.89 1.26 15.16
CA ALA A 33 -3.13 0.14 14.25
C ALA A 33 -2.17 -1.03 14.51
N LEU A 34 -0.88 -0.76 14.72
CA LEU A 34 0.13 -1.78 15.01
C LEU A 34 -0.09 -2.48 16.37
N LEU A 35 -0.61 -1.75 17.35
CA LEU A 35 -0.95 -2.28 18.69
C LEU A 35 -2.35 -2.88 18.77
N ILE A 36 -3.08 -2.95 17.65
CA ILE A 36 -4.46 -3.49 17.61
C ILE A 36 -5.39 -2.74 18.58
N LYS A 37 -5.19 -1.43 18.70
CA LYS A 37 -6.02 -0.53 19.52
C LYS A 37 -6.94 0.36 18.70
N ASP A 38 -6.53 0.65 17.46
CA ASP A 38 -7.25 1.54 16.56
C ASP A 38 -7.13 1.05 15.12
N MET A 39 -8.22 0.52 14.58
CA MET A 39 -8.28 -0.04 13.23
C MET A 39 -8.65 1.01 12.17
N THR A 40 -8.64 2.30 12.49
CA THR A 40 -8.96 3.38 11.52
C THR A 40 -8.13 3.27 10.24
N ILE A 41 -6.83 2.98 10.35
CA ILE A 41 -5.94 2.87 9.19
C ILE A 41 -6.29 1.64 8.35
N PHE A 42 -6.53 0.50 8.97
CA PHE A 42 -6.96 -0.70 8.26
C PHE A 42 -8.30 -0.48 7.56
N LYS A 43 -9.27 0.16 8.22
CA LYS A 43 -10.56 0.55 7.63
C LYS A 43 -10.39 1.48 6.43
N PHE A 44 -9.52 2.49 6.54
CA PHE A 44 -9.18 3.40 5.45
C PHE A 44 -8.50 2.71 4.26
N MET A 45 -7.51 1.85 4.51
CA MET A 45 -6.79 1.14 3.44
C MET A 45 -7.71 0.16 2.72
N LEU A 46 -8.47 -0.66 3.47
CA LEU A 46 -9.36 -1.66 2.90
C LEU A 46 -10.51 -1.00 2.12
N SER A 47 -11.12 0.07 2.63
CA SER A 47 -12.15 0.81 1.89
C SER A 47 -11.60 1.42 0.58
N SER A 48 -10.39 1.97 0.61
CA SER A 48 -9.72 2.47 -0.59
C SER A 48 -9.47 1.35 -1.61
N ILE A 49 -9.10 0.15 -1.15
CA ILE A 49 -8.93 -1.04 -2.00
C ILE A 49 -10.28 -1.46 -2.60
N LEU A 50 -11.37 -1.47 -1.84
CA LEU A 50 -12.71 -1.84 -2.35
C LEU A 50 -13.14 -0.93 -3.50
N VAL A 51 -13.01 0.38 -3.32
CA VAL A 51 -13.37 1.38 -4.34
C VAL A 51 -12.41 1.30 -5.53
N GLY A 52 -11.10 1.20 -5.26
CA GLY A 52 -10.07 1.10 -6.28
C GLY A 52 -10.22 -0.16 -7.14
N MET A 53 -10.58 -1.29 -6.54
CA MET A 53 -10.82 -2.56 -7.26
C MET A 53 -11.92 -2.40 -8.30
N VAL A 54 -13.07 -1.82 -7.92
CA VAL A 54 -14.19 -1.59 -8.84
C VAL A 54 -13.78 -0.60 -9.94
N GLY A 55 -13.17 0.54 -9.56
CA GLY A 55 -12.75 1.56 -10.52
C GLY A 55 -11.75 1.03 -11.55
N ILE A 56 -10.69 0.37 -11.09
CA ILE A 56 -9.65 -0.20 -11.95
C ILE A 56 -10.24 -1.27 -12.87
N PHE A 57 -11.14 -2.13 -12.38
CA PHE A 57 -11.74 -3.17 -13.23
C PHE A 57 -12.62 -2.59 -14.33
N ILE A 58 -13.45 -1.59 -14.02
CA ILE A 58 -14.24 -0.87 -15.03
C ILE A 58 -13.34 -0.22 -16.08
N LEU A 59 -12.31 0.53 -15.65
CA LEU A 59 -11.40 1.21 -16.57
C LEU A 59 -10.62 0.22 -17.44
N SER A 60 -10.28 -0.96 -16.89
CA SER A 60 -9.62 -2.00 -17.66
C SER A 60 -10.56 -2.66 -18.66
N ASP A 61 -11.82 -2.90 -18.30
CA ASP A 61 -12.81 -3.50 -19.19
C ASP A 61 -13.17 -2.53 -20.35
N MET A 62 -13.07 -1.22 -20.10
CA MET A 62 -13.17 -0.18 -21.14
C MET A 62 -11.91 -0.02 -22.01
N GLY A 63 -10.82 -0.76 -21.72
CA GLY A 63 -9.56 -0.68 -22.46
C GLY A 63 -8.75 0.61 -22.24
N ILE A 64 -9.10 1.43 -21.25
CA ILE A 64 -8.42 2.69 -20.94
C ILE A 64 -7.07 2.42 -20.24
N ILE A 65 -7.01 1.38 -19.42
CA ILE A 65 -5.80 1.02 -18.65
C ILE A 65 -5.39 -0.42 -18.92
N THR A 66 -4.08 -0.69 -18.78
CA THR A 66 -3.51 -2.04 -18.84
C THR A 66 -3.05 -2.49 -17.46
N PHE A 67 -3.33 -3.76 -17.14
CA PHE A 67 -2.89 -4.33 -15.87
C PHE A 67 -1.38 -4.62 -15.89
N SER A 68 -0.61 -3.89 -15.11
CA SER A 68 0.79 -4.20 -14.83
C SER A 68 0.94 -4.77 -13.41
N HIS A 69 0.53 -6.02 -13.23
CA HIS A 69 0.76 -6.73 -11.97
C HIS A 69 2.24 -7.12 -11.84
N LYS A 70 2.81 -6.88 -10.66
CA LYS A 70 4.17 -7.29 -10.32
C LYS A 70 4.23 -8.82 -10.17
N PRO A 71 5.30 -9.49 -10.65
CA PRO A 71 5.45 -10.93 -10.45
C PRO A 71 5.54 -11.29 -8.97
N LEU A 72 4.98 -12.45 -8.62
CA LEU A 72 5.03 -13.03 -7.28
C LEU A 72 6.38 -13.74 -7.10
N ASN A 73 7.39 -12.95 -6.75
CA ASN A 73 8.67 -13.46 -6.32
C ASN A 73 8.66 -13.64 -4.79
N VAL A 74 8.70 -14.89 -4.31
CA VAL A 74 8.54 -15.18 -2.87
C VAL A 74 9.65 -14.55 -2.06
N GLY A 75 10.91 -14.61 -2.51
CA GLY A 75 12.04 -14.04 -1.79
C GLY A 75 11.93 -12.54 -1.64
N ALA A 76 11.65 -11.83 -2.73
CA ALA A 76 11.47 -10.39 -2.71
C ALA A 76 10.29 -9.96 -1.84
N VAL A 77 9.16 -10.68 -1.91
CA VAL A 77 7.95 -10.33 -1.15
C VAL A 77 8.13 -10.59 0.34
N VAL A 78 8.64 -11.76 0.74
CA VAL A 78 8.78 -12.12 2.16
C VAL A 78 9.82 -11.23 2.83
N ILE A 79 11.03 -11.12 2.26
CA ILE A 79 12.09 -10.31 2.85
C ILE A 79 11.70 -8.83 2.83
N GLY A 80 11.13 -8.36 1.71
CA GLY A 80 10.67 -6.98 1.59
C GLY A 80 9.57 -6.62 2.59
N ALA A 81 8.58 -7.50 2.77
CA ALA A 81 7.48 -7.29 3.72
C ALA A 81 7.97 -7.26 5.17
N ILE A 82 8.93 -8.11 5.55
CA ILE A 82 9.53 -8.12 6.88
C ILE A 82 10.29 -6.83 7.14
N LEU A 83 11.19 -6.43 6.22
CA LEU A 83 11.96 -5.20 6.36
C LEU A 83 11.05 -3.96 6.41
N PHE A 84 10.03 -3.92 5.55
CA PHE A 84 9.04 -2.85 5.54
C PHE A 84 8.25 -2.81 6.85
N GLY A 85 7.80 -3.96 7.36
CA GLY A 85 7.07 -4.06 8.62
C GLY A 85 7.89 -3.62 9.82
N ILE A 86 9.17 -4.02 9.89
CA ILE A 86 10.11 -3.57 10.93
C ILE A 86 10.29 -2.06 10.85
N GLY A 87 10.55 -1.51 9.65
CA GLY A 87 10.70 -0.07 9.46
C GLY A 87 9.45 0.72 9.88
N TRP A 88 8.27 0.22 9.52
CA TRP A 88 7.00 0.82 9.93
C TRP A 88 6.81 0.76 11.45
N ALA A 89 7.14 -0.36 12.10
CA ALA A 89 7.05 -0.52 13.54
C ALA A 89 7.99 0.42 14.31
N VAL A 90 9.22 0.61 13.82
CA VAL A 90 10.23 1.47 14.45
C VAL A 90 9.89 2.95 14.27
N MET A 91 9.52 3.36 13.05
CA MET A 91 9.29 4.78 12.74
C MET A 91 7.86 5.24 13.04
N GLY A 92 6.89 4.32 13.14
CA GLY A 92 5.46 4.62 13.28
C GLY A 92 4.90 5.42 12.09
N PHE A 93 5.54 5.33 10.92
CA PHE A 93 5.07 5.91 9.66
C PHE A 93 5.36 4.94 8.51
N CYS A 94 4.48 4.90 7.52
CA CYS A 94 4.77 4.31 6.22
C CYS A 94 5.23 5.42 5.24
N PRO A 95 5.91 5.08 4.13
CA PRO A 95 6.52 6.06 3.22
C PRO A 95 5.59 7.18 2.73
N GLY A 96 4.35 6.83 2.37
CA GLY A 96 3.37 7.83 1.93
C GLY A 96 2.91 8.75 3.07
N THR A 97 2.71 8.18 4.25
CA THR A 97 2.29 8.95 5.43
C THR A 97 3.41 9.80 6.02
N SER A 98 4.68 9.40 5.90
CA SER A 98 5.80 10.22 6.35
C SER A 98 5.93 11.50 5.53
N VAL A 99 5.77 11.42 4.20
CA VAL A 99 5.79 12.61 3.33
C VAL A 99 4.61 13.54 3.64
N ALA A 100 3.41 12.97 3.79
CA ALA A 100 2.23 13.76 4.15
C ALA A 100 2.32 14.37 5.56
N ALA A 101 2.92 13.66 6.52
CA ALA A 101 3.15 14.15 7.89
C ALA A 101 4.13 15.33 7.94
N VAL A 102 5.18 15.32 7.11
CA VAL A 102 6.07 16.48 6.96
C VAL A 102 5.29 17.68 6.39
N GLY A 103 4.38 17.45 5.44
CA GLY A 103 3.47 18.48 4.94
C GLY A 103 2.52 19.07 5.99
N GLU A 104 2.17 18.29 7.03
CA GLU A 104 1.41 18.77 8.21
C GLU A 104 2.30 19.55 9.22
N GLY A 105 3.62 19.59 9.01
CA GLY A 105 4.59 20.24 9.91
C GLY A 105 5.26 19.30 10.91
N ARG A 106 5.10 17.98 10.78
CA ARG A 106 5.74 16.98 11.67
C ARG A 106 7.18 16.70 11.23
N VAL A 107 8.10 17.53 11.68
CA VAL A 107 9.52 17.48 11.29
C VAL A 107 10.18 16.12 11.61
N HIS A 108 9.74 15.42 12.66
CA HIS A 108 10.27 14.10 13.00
C HIS A 108 10.10 13.05 11.87
N ALA A 109 9.10 13.21 11.01
CA ALA A 109 8.91 12.32 9.86
C ALA A 109 9.99 12.49 8.78
N LEU A 110 10.82 13.55 8.82
CA LEU A 110 11.98 13.70 7.95
C LEU A 110 12.99 12.57 8.14
N PHE A 111 13.15 12.04 9.36
CA PHE A 111 14.03 10.89 9.59
C PHE A 111 13.52 9.63 8.89
N ALA A 112 12.19 9.45 8.82
CA ALA A 112 11.58 8.34 8.07
C ALA A 112 11.81 8.50 6.56
N ILE A 113 11.67 9.73 6.04
CA ILE A 113 11.96 10.06 4.64
C ILE A 113 13.44 9.82 4.32
N ALA A 114 14.36 10.30 5.15
CA ALA A 114 15.79 10.07 4.96
C ALA A 114 16.12 8.57 4.97
N GLY A 115 15.57 7.82 5.93
CA GLY A 115 15.72 6.37 6.00
C GLY A 115 15.18 5.66 4.76
N MET A 116 14.02 6.05 4.24
CA MET A 116 13.46 5.44 3.02
C MET A 116 14.31 5.75 1.79
N LEU A 117 14.86 6.97 1.68
CA LEU A 117 15.71 7.37 0.54
C LEU A 117 17.04 6.63 0.57
N VAL A 118 17.68 6.54 1.73
CA VAL A 118 18.90 5.77 1.92
C VAL A 118 18.65 4.29 1.65
N GLY A 119 17.56 3.71 2.19
CA GLY A 119 17.18 2.33 1.94
C GLY A 119 16.92 2.05 0.46
N ALA A 120 16.26 2.97 -0.26
CA ALA A 120 16.03 2.86 -1.71
C ALA A 120 17.34 2.94 -2.51
N ALA A 121 18.26 3.82 -2.13
CA ALA A 121 19.58 3.93 -2.77
C ALA A 121 20.40 2.65 -2.56
N VAL A 122 20.46 2.15 -1.32
CA VAL A 122 21.14 0.88 -0.99
C VAL A 122 20.53 -0.29 -1.75
N PHE A 123 19.19 -0.35 -1.84
CA PHE A 123 18.51 -1.36 -2.63
C PHE A 123 18.84 -1.26 -4.12
N ALA A 124 18.94 -0.05 -4.69
CA ALA A 124 19.28 0.15 -6.08
C ALA A 124 20.70 -0.35 -6.40
N GLU A 125 21.67 -0.09 -5.53
CA GLU A 125 23.06 -0.57 -5.67
C GLU A 125 23.18 -2.09 -5.48
N LEU A 126 22.43 -2.66 -4.54
CA LEU A 126 22.40 -4.11 -4.28
C LEU A 126 21.50 -4.87 -5.26
N TYR A 127 20.73 -4.18 -6.10
CA TYR A 127 19.79 -4.78 -7.03
C TYR A 127 20.38 -5.92 -7.88
N PRO A 128 21.55 -5.79 -8.54
CA PRO A 128 22.14 -6.88 -9.33
C PRO A 128 22.47 -8.12 -8.48
N PHE A 129 22.94 -7.92 -7.24
CA PHE A 129 23.23 -9.02 -6.31
C PHE A 129 21.96 -9.68 -5.80
N LEU A 130 20.96 -8.88 -5.43
CA LEU A 130 19.64 -9.37 -4.99
C LEU A 130 18.93 -10.11 -6.12
N GLN A 131 19.12 -9.69 -7.37
CA GLN A 131 18.56 -10.35 -8.54
C GLN A 131 19.12 -11.78 -8.70
N ALA A 132 20.42 -11.95 -8.47
CA ALA A 132 21.10 -13.24 -8.56
C ALA A 132 20.81 -14.19 -7.37
N THR A 133 20.34 -13.66 -6.24
CA THR A 133 20.18 -14.43 -4.99
C THR A 133 18.72 -14.54 -4.58
N VAL A 134 18.17 -13.47 -3.98
CA VAL A 134 16.84 -13.41 -3.38
C VAL A 134 15.75 -13.45 -4.43
N MET A 135 15.92 -12.74 -5.55
CA MET A 135 14.95 -12.75 -6.64
C MET A 135 15.14 -13.95 -7.58
N ALA A 136 16.20 -14.73 -7.42
CA ALA A 136 16.33 -16.04 -8.06
C ALA A 136 15.53 -17.13 -7.33
N TRP A 137 15.01 -16.84 -6.12
CA TRP A 137 14.07 -17.72 -5.44
C TRP A 137 12.76 -17.82 -6.23
N GLN A 138 12.02 -18.91 -5.99
CA GLN A 138 10.81 -19.31 -6.72
C GLN A 138 9.95 -18.11 -7.15
N ASP A 139 9.94 -17.85 -8.46
CA ASP A 139 9.12 -16.83 -9.10
C ASP A 139 7.90 -17.51 -9.69
N PHE A 140 6.74 -17.20 -9.13
CA PHE A 140 5.47 -17.71 -9.61
C PHE A 140 4.92 -16.88 -10.79
N GLY A 141 5.65 -15.86 -11.24
CA GLY A 141 5.26 -14.99 -12.32
C GLY A 141 4.09 -14.08 -11.94
N LYS A 142 3.41 -13.52 -12.94
CA LYS A 142 2.30 -12.59 -12.75
C LYS A 142 1.01 -13.35 -12.41
N ILE A 143 0.91 -13.85 -11.19
CA ILE A 143 -0.32 -14.45 -10.69
C ILE A 143 -1.27 -13.35 -10.21
N SER A 144 -2.51 -13.42 -10.68
CA SER A 144 -3.61 -12.64 -10.13
C SER A 144 -4.57 -13.58 -9.39
N LEU A 145 -5.25 -13.10 -8.35
CA LEU A 145 -6.22 -13.91 -7.60
C LEU A 145 -7.31 -14.53 -8.51
N PRO A 146 -7.90 -13.80 -9.48
CA PRO A 146 -8.83 -14.38 -10.45
C PRO A 146 -8.18 -15.46 -11.33
N GLY A 147 -6.92 -15.26 -11.73
CA GLY A 147 -6.16 -16.24 -12.52
C GLY A 147 -5.76 -17.50 -11.74
N ALA A 148 -5.50 -17.38 -10.43
CA ALA A 148 -5.17 -18.52 -9.57
C ALA A 148 -6.38 -19.35 -9.17
N LEU A 149 -7.51 -18.69 -8.90
CA LEU A 149 -8.74 -19.36 -8.46
C LEU A 149 -9.61 -19.83 -9.63
N GLY A 150 -9.34 -19.39 -10.86
CA GLY A 150 -10.19 -19.67 -12.02
C GLY A 150 -11.58 -19.02 -11.95
N ILE A 151 -11.76 -18.04 -11.06
CA ILE A 151 -13.04 -17.37 -10.82
C ILE A 151 -13.07 -16.02 -11.55
N SER A 152 -14.23 -15.66 -12.09
CA SER A 152 -14.44 -14.35 -12.70
C SER A 152 -14.17 -13.21 -11.71
N ARG A 153 -13.49 -12.17 -12.19
CA ARG A 153 -13.15 -10.95 -11.42
C ARG A 153 -14.39 -10.33 -10.76
N TRP A 154 -15.51 -10.34 -11.49
CA TRP A 154 -16.78 -9.80 -11.06
C TRP A 154 -17.51 -10.65 -10.00
N VAL A 155 -17.11 -11.92 -9.82
CA VAL A 155 -17.56 -12.77 -8.71
C VAL A 155 -16.65 -12.57 -7.49
N LEU A 156 -15.35 -12.37 -7.72
CA LEU A 156 -14.39 -12.11 -6.64
C LEU A 156 -14.68 -10.79 -5.91
N VAL A 157 -15.04 -9.73 -6.65
CA VAL A 157 -15.33 -8.40 -6.09
C VAL A 157 -16.39 -8.45 -4.99
N PRO A 158 -17.63 -8.95 -5.20
CA PRO A 158 -18.65 -8.96 -4.16
C PRO A 158 -18.28 -9.86 -2.97
N ILE A 159 -17.56 -10.97 -3.20
CA ILE A 159 -17.06 -11.84 -2.12
C ILE A 159 -16.06 -11.06 -1.24
N PHE A 160 -15.11 -10.38 -1.87
CA PHE A 160 -14.10 -9.60 -1.16
C PHE A 160 -14.72 -8.41 -0.42
N TRP A 161 -15.73 -7.76 -1.01
CA TRP A 161 -16.54 -6.73 -0.36
C TRP A 161 -17.26 -7.27 0.88
N ALA A 162 -17.96 -8.39 0.75
CA ALA A 162 -18.69 -9.01 1.87
C ALA A 162 -17.74 -9.39 3.02
N ALA A 163 -16.58 -9.98 2.70
CA ALA A 163 -15.56 -10.32 3.70
C ALA A 163 -15.02 -9.08 4.42
N THR A 164 -14.72 -8.01 3.67
CA THR A 164 -14.19 -6.76 4.23
C THR A 164 -15.22 -6.03 5.09
N ILE A 165 -16.48 -5.97 4.66
CA ILE A 165 -17.58 -5.38 5.44
C ILE A 165 -17.80 -6.20 6.72
N GLY A 166 -17.77 -7.53 6.64
CA GLY A 166 -17.84 -8.40 7.81
C GLY A 166 -16.72 -8.11 8.81
N LEU A 167 -15.49 -7.91 8.33
CA LEU A 167 -14.36 -7.53 9.17
C LEU A 167 -14.56 -6.16 9.84
N PHE A 168 -15.10 -5.17 9.11
CA PHE A 168 -15.41 -3.85 9.70
C PHE A 168 -16.46 -3.95 10.80
N VAL A 169 -17.51 -4.75 10.60
CA VAL A 169 -18.52 -5.00 11.66
C VAL A 169 -17.86 -5.62 12.90
N VAL A 170 -16.88 -6.52 12.74
CA VAL A 170 -16.14 -7.10 13.86
C VAL A 170 -15.29 -6.05 14.58
N PHE A 171 -14.62 -5.14 13.85
CA PHE A 171 -13.85 -4.06 14.46
C PHE A 171 -14.75 -3.13 15.27
N GLU A 172 -15.87 -2.67 14.70
CA GLU A 172 -16.84 -1.82 15.40
C GLU A 172 -17.41 -2.51 16.65
N LYS A 173 -17.76 -3.81 16.56
CA LYS A 173 -18.24 -4.58 17.72
C LYS A 173 -17.22 -4.68 18.86
N LYS A 174 -15.93 -4.65 18.54
CA LYS A 174 -14.84 -4.70 19.52
C LYS A 174 -14.38 -3.32 19.98
N GLY A 175 -15.01 -2.25 19.48
CA GLY A 175 -14.61 -0.87 19.78
C GLY A 175 -13.23 -0.49 19.20
N LEU A 176 -12.84 -1.12 18.09
CA LEU A 176 -11.54 -0.96 17.42
C LEU A 176 -11.59 -0.01 16.22
#